data_AF-H1V0P0-F1
#
_entry.id   AF-H1V0P0-F1
#
_cell.length_a   1.000
_cell.length_b   1.000
_cell.length_c   1.000
_cell.angle_alpha   90.00
_cell.angle_beta   90.00
_cell.angle_gamma   90.00
#
_symmetry.space_group_name_H-M   'P 1'
#
loop_
_entity.id
_entity.type
_entity.pdbx_description
1 polymer ?
#
loop_
_entity_poly.entity_id
_entity_poly.type
_entity_poly.pdbx_seq_one_letter_code
_entity_poly.pdbx_strand_id
1 'polypeptide(L)'
;MSPPVPDKNIDWSSLGLGLELPNRGHVEARFHLSTGKWTAPELVANPNIFISGMSPGLNYGQQCYEGLKAFRTAGGQISVFRPAFHAARLQRSAEAVSLPAPSQALFLAAVEKAVAANAHLVPPADTDAYLYIRP
;
A
#
# COMPACT_ATOMS: atom_id res chain seq x y z
N MET A 1 8.57 16.15 -9.20
CA MET A 1 7.79 16.06 -10.44
C MET A 1 6.32 16.05 -10.08
N SER A 2 5.47 16.74 -10.83
CA SER A 2 4.01 16.64 -10.63
C SER A 2 3.55 15.22 -10.97
N PRO A 3 2.59 14.65 -10.22
CA PRO A 3 2.06 13.32 -10.52
C PRO A 3 1.35 13.34 -11.90
N PRO A 4 1.32 12.19 -12.60
CA PRO A 4 0.57 12.08 -13.86
C PRO A 4 -0.91 12.41 -13.66
N VAL A 5 -1.54 12.82 -14.77
CA VAL A 5 -2.99 13.03 -14.82
C VAL A 5 -3.73 11.70 -14.56
N PRO A 6 -4.93 11.73 -13.96
CA PRO A 6 -5.76 10.54 -13.82
C PRO A 6 -6.04 9.89 -15.18
N ASP A 7 -6.18 8.56 -15.19
CA ASP A 7 -6.56 7.84 -16.39
C ASP A 7 -7.96 8.29 -16.86
N LYS A 8 -8.06 8.64 -18.15
CA LYS A 8 -9.28 9.15 -18.77
C LYS A 8 -10.24 8.04 -19.18
N ASN A 9 -9.77 6.79 -19.22
CA ASN A 9 -10.57 5.62 -19.61
C ASN A 9 -11.34 5.02 -18.42
N ILE A 10 -11.13 5.53 -17.21
CA ILE A 10 -11.80 5.06 -16.00
C ILE A 10 -13.04 5.92 -15.75
N ASP A 11 -14.20 5.27 -15.60
CA ASP A 11 -15.40 5.91 -15.09
C ASP A 11 -15.32 6.02 -13.55
N TRP A 12 -14.77 7.15 -13.10
CA TRP A 12 -14.58 7.46 -11.67
C TRP A 12 -15.89 7.56 -10.88
N SER A 13 -17.04 7.68 -11.55
CA SER A 13 -18.37 7.80 -10.91
C SER A 13 -19.02 6.43 -10.63
N SER A 14 -18.52 5.37 -11.24
CA SER A 14 -19.10 4.01 -11.21
C SER A 14 -18.19 2.99 -10.51
N LEU A 15 -17.30 3.46 -9.63
CA LEU A 15 -16.37 2.61 -8.89
C LEU A 15 -17.05 1.94 -7.69
N GLY A 16 -16.95 0.62 -7.60
CA GLY A 16 -17.45 -0.19 -6.48
C GLY A 16 -16.32 -0.87 -5.69
N LEU A 17 -16.68 -1.38 -4.50
CA LEU A 17 -15.79 -2.27 -3.75
C LEU A 17 -15.55 -3.55 -4.56
N GLY A 18 -14.29 -3.89 -4.81
CA GLY A 18 -13.91 -5.10 -5.54
C GLY A 18 -13.73 -4.91 -7.06
N LEU A 19 -13.85 -3.69 -7.58
CA LEU A 19 -13.43 -3.42 -8.96
C LEU A 19 -11.90 -3.50 -9.06
N GLU A 20 -11.40 -4.45 -9.84
CA GLU A 20 -9.97 -4.58 -10.12
C GLU A 20 -9.59 -3.71 -11.33
N LEU A 21 -8.92 -2.60 -11.04
CA LEU A 21 -8.20 -1.84 -12.06
C LEU A 21 -6.78 -2.42 -12.20
N PRO A 22 -6.26 -2.62 -13.42
CA PRO A 22 -4.89 -3.06 -13.62
C PRO A 22 -3.91 -2.08 -12.95
N ASN A 23 -3.30 -2.52 -11.85
CA ASN A 23 -2.27 -1.77 -11.14
C ASN A 23 -0.87 -2.19 -11.64
N ARG A 24 0.17 -1.48 -11.19
CA ARG A 24 1.56 -1.78 -11.57
C ARG A 24 2.21 -2.88 -10.72
N GLY A 25 1.41 -3.66 -9.97
CA GLY A 25 1.86 -4.64 -9.00
C GLY A 25 1.80 -4.13 -7.56
N HIS A 26 2.61 -4.74 -6.69
CA HIS A 26 2.62 -4.48 -5.24
C HIS A 26 4.02 -4.12 -4.74
N VAL A 27 4.10 -3.57 -3.53
CA VAL A 27 5.38 -3.25 -2.90
C VAL A 27 5.74 -4.30 -1.86
N GLU A 28 6.95 -4.84 -1.94
CA GLU A 28 7.48 -5.82 -0.98
C GLU A 28 8.66 -5.27 -0.20
N ALA A 29 8.73 -5.61 1.09
CA ALA A 29 9.93 -5.53 1.90
C ALA A 29 10.04 -6.83 2.72
N ARG A 30 11.25 -7.39 2.87
CA ARG A 30 11.47 -8.69 3.51
C ARG A 30 12.26 -8.53 4.80
N PHE A 31 11.82 -9.18 5.86
CA PHE A 31 12.55 -9.24 7.12
C PHE A 31 13.47 -10.46 7.16
N HIS A 32 14.74 -10.27 7.47
CA HIS A 32 15.74 -11.34 7.54
C HIS A 32 16.12 -11.61 9.00
N LEU A 33 15.70 -12.77 9.54
CA LEU A 33 15.98 -13.18 10.92
C LEU A 33 17.49 -13.19 11.24
N SER A 34 18.33 -13.64 10.30
CA SER A 34 19.79 -13.70 10.49
C SER A 34 20.45 -12.33 10.72
N THR A 35 19.82 -11.25 10.27
CA THR A 35 20.35 -9.88 10.39
C THR A 35 19.50 -8.98 11.29
N GLY A 36 18.28 -9.40 11.62
CA GLY A 36 17.30 -8.58 12.33
C GLY A 36 16.85 -7.35 11.54
N LYS A 37 16.96 -7.36 10.21
CA LYS A 37 16.72 -6.19 9.36
C LYS A 37 15.69 -6.44 8.27
N TRP A 38 14.99 -5.37 7.92
CA TRP A 38 14.17 -5.28 6.73
C TRP A 38 15.00 -4.88 5.51
N THR A 39 14.66 -5.42 4.33
CA THR A 39 15.14 -4.91 3.05
C THR A 39 14.49 -3.56 2.71
N ALA A 40 15.08 -2.84 1.75
CA ALA A 40 14.41 -1.70 1.15
C ALA A 40 13.12 -2.14 0.41
N PRO A 41 12.11 -1.25 0.32
CA PRO A 41 10.86 -1.58 -0.37
C PRO A 41 11.08 -1.61 -1.90
N GLU A 42 10.59 -2.66 -2.53
CA GLU A 42 10.70 -2.96 -3.97
C GLU A 42 9.32 -3.00 -4.61
N LEU A 43 9.17 -2.46 -5.83
CA LEU A 43 7.95 -2.66 -6.61
C LEU A 43 8.09 -3.98 -7.38
N VAL A 44 7.16 -4.90 -7.15
CA VAL A 44 7.09 -6.21 -7.82
C VAL A 44 5.93 -6.17 -8.80
N ALA A 45 6.22 -6.31 -10.10
CA ALA A 45 5.20 -6.25 -11.15
C ALA A 45 4.37 -7.54 -11.29
N ASN A 46 4.83 -8.65 -10.70
CA ASN A 46 4.10 -9.91 -10.72
C ASN A 46 2.82 -9.77 -9.87
N PRO A 47 1.63 -10.07 -10.39
CA PRO A 47 0.39 -9.96 -9.61
C PRO A 47 0.28 -11.01 -8.49
N ASN A 48 1.16 -12.02 -8.49
CA ASN A 48 1.15 -13.10 -7.51
C ASN A 48 2.26 -12.93 -6.48
N ILE A 49 1.93 -13.29 -5.24
CA ILE A 49 2.88 -13.45 -4.13
C ILE A 49 3.13 -14.94 -3.94
N PHE A 50 4.40 -15.36 -4.02
CA PHE A 50 4.79 -16.76 -3.80
C PHE A 50 5.22 -16.96 -2.34
N ILE A 51 4.48 -17.80 -1.62
CA ILE A 51 4.75 -18.15 -0.22
C ILE A 51 4.74 -19.66 -0.04
N SER A 52 5.52 -20.15 0.93
CA SER A 52 5.47 -21.55 1.34
C SER A 52 4.08 -21.90 1.87
N GLY A 53 3.57 -23.09 1.53
CA GLY A 53 2.33 -23.62 2.09
C GLY A 53 2.37 -23.78 3.62
N MET A 54 3.57 -23.81 4.22
CA MET A 54 3.78 -23.85 5.67
C MET A 54 3.85 -22.46 6.32
N SER A 55 3.57 -21.38 5.58
CA SER A 55 3.61 -20.03 6.13
C SER A 55 2.66 -19.87 7.32
N PRO A 56 3.11 -19.33 8.47
CA PRO A 56 2.24 -19.08 9.62
C PRO A 56 1.06 -18.16 9.30
N GLY A 57 1.21 -17.24 8.35
CA GLY A 57 0.12 -16.39 7.88
C GLY A 57 -1.04 -17.20 7.28
N LEU A 58 -0.75 -18.29 6.57
CA LEU A 58 -1.76 -19.16 5.96
C LEU A 58 -2.39 -20.13 6.96
N ASN A 59 -1.59 -20.69 7.86
CA ASN A 59 -2.03 -21.81 8.71
C ASN A 59 -2.55 -21.37 10.08
N TYR A 60 -2.07 -20.23 10.60
CA TYR A 60 -2.35 -19.78 11.97
C TYR A 60 -2.83 -18.33 12.04
N GLY A 61 -3.07 -17.69 10.89
CA GLY A 61 -3.53 -16.31 10.85
C GLY A 61 -2.52 -15.29 11.39
N GLN A 62 -1.23 -15.63 11.43
CA GLN A 62 -0.18 -14.74 11.92
C GLN A 62 0.12 -13.64 10.88
N GLN A 63 -0.77 -12.66 10.79
CA GLN A 63 -0.72 -11.54 9.84
C GLN A 63 -1.50 -10.35 10.38
N CYS A 64 -1.14 -9.15 9.93
CA CYS A 64 -1.87 -7.91 10.21
C CYS A 64 -1.85 -7.02 8.96
N TYR A 65 -2.82 -6.11 8.85
CA TYR A 65 -2.96 -5.23 7.69
C TYR A 65 -3.33 -3.80 8.13
N GLU A 66 -3.25 -2.88 7.17
CA GLU A 66 -3.69 -1.50 7.32
C GLU A 66 -4.63 -1.05 6.18
N GLY A 67 -5.23 0.12 6.35
CA GLY A 67 -6.13 0.69 5.36
C GLY A 67 -6.05 2.20 5.32
N LEU A 68 -5.50 2.74 4.25
CA LEU A 68 -5.36 4.18 4.02
C LEU A 68 -5.81 4.54 2.61
N LYS A 69 -5.95 5.85 2.38
CA LYS A 69 -6.50 6.41 1.14
C LYS A 69 -5.56 7.49 0.61
N ALA A 70 -5.30 7.45 -0.70
CA ALA A 70 -4.66 8.51 -1.45
C ALA A 70 -5.72 9.29 -2.24
N PHE A 71 -5.62 10.62 -2.17
CA PHE A 71 -6.52 11.56 -2.84
C PHE A 71 -5.71 12.57 -3.65
N ARG A 72 -6.31 13.06 -4.73
CA ARG A 72 -5.76 14.21 -5.45
C ARG A 72 -6.34 15.50 -4.89
N THR A 73 -5.49 16.47 -4.60
CA THR A 73 -5.90 17.79 -4.14
C THR A 73 -6.31 18.66 -5.34
N ALA A 74 -7.03 19.76 -5.09
CA ALA A 74 -7.39 20.73 -6.14
C ALA A 74 -6.17 21.29 -6.89
N GLY A 75 -4.99 21.33 -6.24
CA GLY A 75 -3.72 21.71 -6.86
C GLY A 75 -3.02 20.60 -7.67
N GLY A 76 -3.69 19.46 -7.88
CA GLY A 76 -3.19 18.32 -8.65
C GLY A 76 -2.18 17.42 -7.92
N GLN A 77 -1.80 17.75 -6.68
CA GLN A 77 -0.90 16.94 -5.86
C GLN A 77 -1.61 15.71 -5.30
N ILE A 78 -0.88 14.63 -5.03
CA ILE A 78 -1.44 13.45 -4.36
C ILE A 78 -1.08 13.53 -2.87
N SER A 79 -2.07 13.30 -2.00
CA SER A 79 -1.92 13.30 -0.55
C SER A 79 -2.47 12.01 0.06
N VAL A 80 -1.76 11.51 1.07
CA VAL A 80 -2.21 10.40 1.92
C VAL A 80 -2.50 10.96 3.31
N PHE A 81 -3.68 10.68 3.84
CA PHE A 81 -4.09 11.25 5.12
C PHE A 81 -3.44 10.51 6.30
N ARG A 82 -2.65 11.24 7.11
CA ARG A 82 -2.04 10.78 8.37
C ARG A 82 -1.32 9.41 8.31
N PRO A 83 -0.48 9.11 7.29
CA PRO A 83 0.11 7.78 7.13
C PRO A 83 1.01 7.37 8.31
N ALA A 84 1.59 8.31 9.05
CA ALA A 84 2.34 8.03 10.27
C ALA A 84 1.48 7.38 11.39
N PHE A 85 0.20 7.74 11.50
CA PHE A 85 -0.71 7.11 12.47
C PHE A 85 -1.05 5.67 12.08
N HIS A 86 -1.17 5.40 10.77
CA HIS A 86 -1.34 4.04 10.25
C HIS A 86 -0.09 3.19 10.49
N ALA A 87 1.11 3.76 10.31
CA ALA A 87 2.36 3.08 10.64
C ALA A 87 2.42 2.67 12.12
N ALA A 88 2.11 3.60 13.03
CA ALA A 88 2.09 3.31 14.47
C ALA A 88 1.05 2.23 14.84
N ARG A 89 -0.11 2.21 14.18
CA ARG A 89 -1.13 1.18 14.38
C ARG A 89 -0.68 -0.18 13.85
N LEU A 90 -0.06 -0.24 12.67
CA LEU A 90 0.52 -1.47 12.14
C LEU A 90 1.60 -2.03 13.07
N GLN A 91 2.46 -1.18 13.64
CA GLN A 91 3.49 -1.62 14.59
C GLN A 91 2.87 -2.28 15.83
N ARG A 92 1.81 -1.70 16.39
CA ARG A 92 1.06 -2.31 17.50
C ARG A 92 0.40 -3.62 17.10
N SER A 93 -0.19 -3.70 15.90
CA SER A 93 -0.78 -4.94 15.40
C SER A 93 0.27 -6.03 15.20
N ALA A 94 1.43 -5.69 14.63
CA ALA A 94 2.55 -6.61 14.44
C ALA A 94 3.03 -7.17 15.79
N GLU A 95 3.20 -6.32 16.80
CA GLU A 95 3.53 -6.75 18.17
C GLU A 95 2.50 -7.73 18.73
N ALA A 96 1.21 -7.44 18.58
CA ALA A 96 0.12 -8.28 19.08
C ALA A 96 0.09 -9.70 18.45
N VAL A 97 0.57 -9.84 17.21
CA VAL A 97 0.67 -11.14 16.52
C VAL A 97 2.10 -11.67 16.43
N SER A 98 3.03 -11.15 17.24
CA SER A 98 4.43 -11.59 17.30
C SER A 98 5.18 -11.51 15.96
N LEU A 99 4.90 -10.47 15.16
CA LEU A 99 5.63 -10.16 13.93
C LEU A 99 6.70 -9.08 14.17
N PRO A 100 7.83 -9.11 13.44
CA PRO A 100 8.76 -8.00 13.43
C PRO A 100 8.04 -6.75 12.92
N ALA A 101 8.08 -5.65 13.67
CA ALA A 101 7.42 -4.42 13.27
C ALA A 101 8.28 -3.65 12.24
N PRO A 102 7.72 -3.18 11.10
CA PRO A 102 8.44 -2.28 10.21
C PRO A 102 8.63 -0.91 10.87
N SER A 103 9.75 -0.24 10.57
CA SER A 103 9.93 1.14 11.03
C SER A 103 8.92 2.08 10.34
N GLN A 104 8.58 3.19 10.98
CA GLN A 104 7.69 4.19 10.37
C GLN A 104 8.25 4.66 9.02
N ALA A 105 9.56 4.86 8.92
CA ALA A 105 10.22 5.26 7.67
C ALA A 105 10.04 4.21 6.55
N LEU A 106 10.19 2.92 6.86
CA LEU A 106 9.97 1.85 5.89
C LEU A 106 8.52 1.81 5.42
N PHE A 107 7.56 1.91 6.34
CA PHE A 107 6.13 1.95 6.02
C PHE A 107 5.80 3.13 5.10
N LEU A 108 6.26 4.33 5.43
CA LEU A 108 6.02 5.53 4.64
C LEU A 108 6.64 5.40 3.23
N ALA A 109 7.86 4.88 3.14
CA ALA A 109 8.54 4.66 1.86
C ALA A 109 7.81 3.61 0.99
N ALA A 110 7.25 2.57 1.60
CA ALA A 110 6.47 1.56 0.89
C ALA A 110 5.15 2.14 0.34
N VAL A 111 4.43 2.91 1.16
CA VAL A 111 3.20 3.60 0.76
C VAL A 111 3.48 4.60 -0.35
N GLU A 112 4.52 5.43 -0.22
CA GLU A 112 4.92 6.39 -1.25
C GLU A 112 5.24 5.68 -2.58
N LYS A 113 6.02 4.59 -2.53
CA LYS A 113 6.36 3.80 -3.72
C LYS A 113 5.13 3.21 -4.41
N ALA A 114 4.20 2.65 -3.63
CA ALA A 114 2.97 2.06 -4.15
C ALA A 114 2.08 3.12 -4.83
N VAL A 115 1.93 4.29 -4.19
CA VAL A 115 1.14 5.41 -4.72
C VAL A 115 1.81 6.03 -5.95
N ALA A 116 3.12 6.23 -5.92
CA ALA A 116 3.87 6.80 -7.04
C ALA A 116 3.78 5.91 -8.29
N ALA A 117 3.93 4.60 -8.15
CA ALA A 117 3.76 3.66 -9.25
C ALA A 117 2.35 3.69 -9.85
N ASN A 118 1.34 3.91 -9.01
CA ASN A 118 -0.08 3.87 -9.38
C ASN A 118 -0.72 5.26 -9.43
N ALA A 119 0.06 6.33 -9.61
CA ALA A 119 -0.45 7.71 -9.49
C ALA A 119 -1.53 8.08 -10.53
N HIS A 120 -1.56 7.39 -11.67
CA HIS A 120 -2.60 7.51 -12.70
C HIS A 120 -3.95 6.91 -12.25
N LEU A 121 -3.93 5.99 -11.27
CA LEU A 121 -5.12 5.42 -10.64
C LEU A 121 -5.63 6.25 -9.45
N VAL A 122 -4.97 7.36 -9.11
CA VAL A 122 -5.49 8.30 -8.11
C VAL A 122 -6.51 9.23 -8.78
N PRO A 123 -7.78 9.22 -8.32
CA PRO A 123 -8.88 9.89 -9.00
C PRO A 123 -8.70 11.40 -9.15
N PRO A 124 -9.50 12.04 -10.03
CA PRO A 124 -9.62 13.50 -10.10
C PRO A 124 -10.10 14.11 -8.76
N ALA A 125 -9.69 15.35 -8.49
CA ALA A 125 -9.96 16.03 -7.22
C ALA A 125 -11.42 16.44 -7.00
N ASP A 126 -12.20 16.47 -8.08
CA ASP A 126 -13.63 16.77 -8.12
C ASP A 126 -14.52 15.53 -7.97
N THR A 127 -13.93 14.39 -7.59
CA THR A 127 -14.65 13.13 -7.35
C THR A 127 -14.56 12.69 -5.90
N ASP A 128 -15.54 11.90 -5.44
CA ASP A 128 -15.52 11.25 -4.12
C ASP A 128 -14.68 9.97 -4.09
N ALA A 129 -14.15 9.56 -5.23
CA ALA A 129 -13.32 8.37 -5.36
C ALA A 129 -11.94 8.56 -4.74
N TYR A 130 -11.31 7.44 -4.35
CA TYR A 130 -9.95 7.44 -3.82
C TYR A 130 -9.22 6.15 -4.20
N LEU A 131 -7.88 6.24 -4.26
CA LEU A 131 -7.04 5.06 -4.35
C LEU A 131 -6.88 4.49 -2.93
N TYR A 132 -7.44 3.31 -2.69
CA TYR A 132 -7.28 2.61 -1.43
C TYR A 132 -5.95 1.85 -1.39
N ILE A 133 -5.23 1.96 -0.29
CA ILE A 133 -3.90 1.38 -0.07
C ILE A 133 -4.02 0.37 1.07
N ARG A 134 -3.58 -0.86 0.83
CA ARG A 134 -3.67 -2.01 1.74
C ARG A 134 -2.28 -2.56 2.08
N PRO A 135 -1.53 -1.92 2.99
CA PRO A 135 -0.33 -2.51 3.56
C PRO A 135 -0.65 -3.73 4.42
#